data_AF-A0A817PY51-F1
#
_entry.id   AF-A0A817PY51-F1
#
_cell.length_a   1.000
_cell.length_b   1.000
_cell.length_c   1.000
_cell.angle_alpha   90.00
_cell.angle_beta   90.00
_cell.angle_gamma   90.00
#
_symmetry.space_group_name_H-M   'P 1'
#
loop_
_entity.id
_entity.type
_entity.pdbx_description
1 polymer ?
#
loop_
_entity_poly.entity_id
_entity_poly.type
_entity_poly.pdbx_seq_one_letter_code
_entity_poly.pdbx_strand_id
1 'polypeptide(L)'
;MLDDVNVYHGLTQLIVNGGFEAGALTGWSYSGSCYFYTGTAYSGSSYAKSGSYYYYDRCSQYGDTISQTFATVAGDIYVISFWLTNYSCCSATEIANVTIT
;
A
#
# COMPACT_ATOMS: atom_id res chain seq x y z
N MET A 1 -7.51 -3.54 -3.46
CA MET A 1 -7.28 -2.10 -3.26
C MET A 1 -6.56 -1.93 -1.94
N LEU A 2 -5.46 -1.19 -1.95
CA LEU A 2 -4.56 -1.01 -0.83
C LEU A 2 -4.49 0.48 -0.50
N ASP A 3 -4.49 0.82 0.78
CA ASP A 3 -4.41 2.20 1.24
C ASP A 3 -3.76 2.29 2.62
N ASP A 4 -3.39 3.50 3.04
CA ASP A 4 -2.78 3.80 4.35
C ASP A 4 -1.62 2.85 4.71
N VAL A 5 -0.69 2.62 3.78
CA VAL A 5 0.52 1.81 4.03
C VAL A 5 1.47 2.59 4.92
N ASN A 6 1.80 2.03 6.08
CA ASN A 6 2.64 2.64 7.08
C ASN A 6 3.74 1.67 7.52
N VAL A 7 4.96 2.18 7.67
CA VAL A 7 6.04 1.50 8.39
C VAL A 7 6.65 2.48 9.38
N TYR A 8 6.52 2.20 10.67
CA TYR A 8 7.08 3.03 11.72
C TYR A 8 8.32 2.40 12.34
N HIS A 9 9.35 3.22 12.53
CA HIS A 9 10.44 2.95 13.47
C HIS A 9 10.37 3.97 14.61
N GLY A 10 9.95 3.50 15.79
CA GLY A 10 9.54 4.40 16.87
C GLY A 10 8.35 5.27 16.44
N LEU A 11 8.56 6.58 16.40
CA LEU A 11 7.56 7.56 15.94
C LEU A 11 7.77 8.03 14.49
N THR A 12 8.77 7.49 13.79
CA THR A 12 9.15 7.94 12.45
C THR A 12 8.47 7.09 11.38
N GLN A 13 7.68 7.71 10.51
CA GLN A 13 7.16 7.08 9.30
C GLN A 13 8.27 6.92 8.26
N LEU A 14 8.44 5.71 7.74
CA LEU A 14 9.49 5.36 6.77
C LEU A 14 8.97 5.26 5.33
N ILE A 15 7.66 5.08 5.16
CA ILE A 15 7.01 5.04 3.86
C ILE A 15 6.63 6.45 3.41
N VAL A 16 7.00 6.80 2.18
CA VAL A 16 6.50 8.00 1.52
C VAL A 16 5.23 7.68 0.71
N ASN A 17 4.26 8.58 0.78
CA ASN A 17 3.01 8.49 0.00
C ASN A 17 2.27 7.15 0.18
N GLY A 18 2.20 6.66 1.42
CA GLY A 18 1.53 5.38 1.76
C GLY A 18 0.01 5.38 1.58
N GLY A 19 -0.62 6.57 1.60
CA GLY A 19 -2.03 6.77 1.27
C GLY A 19 -2.29 7.20 -0.18
N PHE A 20 -1.27 7.24 -1.04
CA PHE A 20 -1.40 7.54 -2.48
C PHE A 20 -1.99 8.93 -2.84
N GLU A 21 -2.15 9.83 -1.88
CA GLU A 21 -2.76 11.17 -2.01
C GLU A 21 -2.03 12.14 -2.95
N ALA A 22 -0.82 11.79 -3.41
CA ALA A 22 -0.15 12.51 -4.50
C ALA A 22 -0.84 12.34 -5.88
N GLY A 23 -1.86 11.47 -5.98
CA GLY A 23 -2.54 11.14 -7.23
C GLY A 23 -1.67 10.33 -8.20
N ALA A 24 -0.54 9.82 -7.73
CA ALA A 24 0.41 9.00 -8.46
C ALA A 24 1.15 8.05 -7.50
N LEU A 25 1.87 7.07 -8.05
CA LEU A 25 2.77 6.17 -7.31
C LEU A 25 4.08 6.85 -6.90
N THR A 26 4.03 8.12 -6.46
CA THR A 26 5.21 8.87 -6.02
C THR A 26 5.93 8.10 -4.91
N GLY A 27 7.22 7.80 -5.13
CA GLY A 27 8.04 7.01 -4.21
C GLY A 27 7.82 5.49 -4.26
N TRP A 28 6.87 4.99 -5.06
CA TRP A 28 6.63 3.57 -5.27
C TRP A 28 7.09 3.15 -6.66
N SER A 29 7.72 1.98 -6.76
CA SER A 29 8.04 1.33 -8.03
C SER A 29 7.00 0.27 -8.34
N TYR A 30 6.33 0.39 -9.48
CA TYR A 30 5.40 -0.62 -9.99
C TYR A 30 6.12 -1.61 -10.90
N SER A 31 5.80 -2.89 -10.73
CA SER A 31 6.16 -3.96 -11.64
C SER A 31 4.93 -4.84 -11.82
N GLY A 32 4.52 -5.07 -13.07
CA GLY A 32 3.34 -5.84 -13.38
C GLY A 32 3.20 -6.07 -14.87
N SER A 33 2.28 -6.95 -15.24
CA SER A 33 2.00 -7.31 -16.64
C SER A 33 0.53 -7.15 -17.01
N CYS A 34 -0.26 -6.57 -16.09
CA CYS A 34 -1.66 -6.30 -16.32
C CYS A 34 -1.87 -5.17 -17.34
N TYR A 35 -2.70 -5.40 -18.36
CA TYR A 35 -3.03 -4.40 -19.39
C TYR A 35 -4.37 -3.68 -19.16
N PHE A 36 -4.92 -3.78 -17.96
CA PHE A 36 -6.10 -3.02 -17.54
C PHE A 36 -5.63 -1.80 -16.74
N TYR A 37 -6.45 -0.77 -16.54
CA TYR A 37 -6.11 0.44 -15.76
C TYR A 37 -5.87 0.15 -14.26
N THR A 38 -4.99 -0.80 -13.93
CA THR A 38 -4.54 -1.24 -12.61
C THR A 38 -3.13 -0.71 -12.36
N GLY A 39 -2.56 -0.99 -11.20
CA GLY A 39 -1.18 -0.58 -10.93
C GLY A 39 -1.02 0.93 -10.77
N THR A 40 -2.09 1.63 -10.35
CA THR A 40 -2.10 3.10 -10.26
C THR A 40 -2.66 3.58 -8.92
N ALA A 41 -2.28 4.80 -8.54
CA ALA A 41 -3.07 5.58 -7.60
C ALA A 41 -4.38 5.98 -8.30
N TYR A 42 -5.52 5.71 -7.70
CA TYR A 42 -6.84 5.98 -8.27
C TYR A 42 -7.63 6.91 -7.35
N SER A 43 -8.28 7.91 -7.94
CA SER A 43 -9.13 8.85 -7.21
C SER A 43 -10.54 8.26 -7.00
N GLY A 44 -10.93 8.05 -5.74
CA GLY A 44 -12.29 7.68 -5.37
C GLY A 44 -12.42 7.31 -3.89
N SER A 45 -13.54 7.67 -3.26
CA SER A 45 -13.75 7.44 -1.83
C SER A 45 -14.29 6.06 -1.47
N SER A 46 -14.78 5.27 -2.45
CA SER A 46 -15.41 3.97 -2.16
C SER A 46 -14.46 2.94 -1.58
N TYR A 47 -13.16 3.09 -1.85
CA TYR A 47 -12.12 2.15 -1.42
C TYR A 47 -10.88 2.85 -0.84
N ALA A 48 -10.94 4.17 -0.65
CA ALA A 48 -9.96 4.88 0.14
C ALA A 48 -10.34 4.71 1.62
N LYS A 49 -9.37 4.34 2.45
CA LYS A 49 -9.52 4.28 3.91
C LYS A 49 -9.41 5.67 4.52
N SER A 50 -8.57 6.52 3.95
CA SER A 50 -8.46 7.93 4.27
C SER A 50 -8.29 8.75 2.98
N GLY A 51 -8.52 10.06 3.03
CA GLY A 51 -8.32 10.91 1.85
C GLY A 51 -9.22 10.58 0.66
N SER A 52 -8.66 10.66 -0.55
CA SER A 52 -9.39 10.46 -1.82
C SER A 52 -8.69 9.54 -2.80
N TYR A 53 -7.51 9.04 -2.47
CA TYR A 53 -6.72 8.16 -3.32
C TYR A 53 -6.45 6.82 -2.64
N TYR A 54 -6.19 5.80 -3.45
CA TYR A 54 -5.76 4.48 -2.98
C TYR A 54 -5.04 3.76 -4.12
N TYR A 55 -4.26 2.73 -3.81
CA TYR A 55 -3.69 1.85 -4.83
C TYR A 55 -4.77 0.92 -5.37
N TYR A 56 -5.04 1.08 -6.66
CA TYR A 56 -6.03 0.31 -7.38
C TYR A 56 -5.37 -0.78 -8.21
N ASP A 57 -5.72 -2.00 -7.85
CA ASP A 57 -5.32 -3.18 -8.58
C ASP A 57 -6.44 -4.20 -8.58
N ARG A 58 -6.80 -4.63 -9.80
CA ARG A 58 -7.83 -5.64 -10.07
C ARG A 58 -7.27 -6.87 -10.77
N CYS A 59 -5.95 -6.94 -10.95
CA CYS A 59 -5.32 -8.06 -11.61
C CYS A 59 -5.06 -9.19 -10.61
N SER A 60 -6.10 -9.99 -10.32
CA SER A 60 -5.98 -11.16 -9.45
C SER A 60 -5.22 -12.33 -10.11
N GLN A 61 -5.13 -12.35 -11.45
CA GLN A 61 -4.49 -13.43 -12.22
C GLN A 61 -3.05 -13.10 -12.66
N TYR A 62 -2.70 -11.82 -12.73
CA TYR A 62 -1.37 -11.35 -13.13
C TYR A 62 -0.74 -10.69 -11.91
N GLY A 63 0.44 -11.17 -11.51
CA GLY A 63 1.12 -10.65 -10.33
C GLY A 63 1.61 -9.22 -10.57
N ASP A 64 0.82 -8.25 -10.12
CA ASP A 64 1.22 -6.87 -10.02
C ASP A 64 1.85 -6.63 -8.63
N THR A 65 2.84 -5.75 -8.56
CA THR A 65 3.56 -5.44 -7.33
C THR A 65 3.93 -3.97 -7.32
N ILE A 66 3.76 -3.34 -6.15
CA ILE A 66 4.40 -2.08 -5.83
C ILE A 66 5.45 -2.31 -4.75
N SER A 67 6.53 -1.55 -4.82
CA SER A 67 7.63 -1.66 -3.86
C SER A 67 8.22 -0.30 -3.50
N GLN A 68 8.68 -0.19 -2.27
CA GLN A 68 9.48 0.92 -1.77
C GLN A 68 10.53 0.34 -0.84
N THR A 69 11.74 0.89 -0.89
CA THR A 69 12.83 0.51 0.00
C THR A 69 13.04 1.60 1.04
N PHE A 70 13.32 1.20 2.28
CA PHE A 70 13.71 2.09 3.37
C PHE A 70 14.90 1.48 4.11
N ALA A 71 15.69 2.32 4.77
CA ALA A 71 16.82 1.84 5.57
C ALA A 71 16.33 1.18 6.86
N THR A 72 16.95 0.06 7.21
CA THR A 72 16.73 -0.64 8.48
C THR A 72 18.01 -0.70 9.31
N VAL A 73 17.84 -0.94 10.60
CA VAL A 73 18.92 -1.16 11.56
C VAL A 73 18.71 -2.56 12.13
N ALA A 74 19.76 -3.38 12.12
CA ALA A 74 19.67 -4.75 12.60
C ALA A 74 19.32 -4.79 14.09
N GLY A 75 18.30 -5.58 14.45
CA GLY A 75 17.81 -5.71 15.83
C GLY A 75 16.73 -4.70 16.23
N ASP A 76 16.45 -3.68 15.41
CA ASP A 76 15.37 -2.72 15.67
C ASP A 76 14.00 -3.30 15.29
N ILE A 77 12.95 -2.82 15.96
CA ILE A 77 11.56 -3.24 15.72
C ILE A 77 10.86 -2.21 14.83
N TYR A 78 10.19 -2.72 13.80
CA TYR A 78 9.38 -1.93 12.88
C TYR A 78 7.91 -2.33 13.00
N VAL A 79 7.02 -1.34 13.03
CA VAL A 79 5.56 -1.56 13.04
C VAL A 79 5.03 -1.30 11.64
N ILE A 80 4.51 -2.34 11.01
CA ILE A 80 3.92 -2.27 9.66
C ILE A 80 2.40 -2.32 9.79
N SER A 81 1.71 -1.44 9.10
CA SER A 81 0.26 -1.50 8.96
C SER A 81 -0.17 -1.05 7.57
N PHE A 82 -1.31 -1.55 7.12
CA PHE A 82 -1.93 -1.15 5.87
C PHE A 82 -3.41 -1.48 5.93
N TRP A 83 -4.19 -0.81 5.09
CA TRP A 83 -5.58 -1.14 4.85
C TRP A 83 -5.71 -1.86 3.51
N LEU A 84 -6.40 -3.00 3.51
CA LEU A 84 -6.65 -3.76 2.29
C LEU A 84 -8.14 -4.11 2.18
N THR A 85 -8.71 -3.83 1.02
CA THR A 85 -10.04 -4.30 0.65
C THR A 85 -10.03 -4.94 -0.74
N ASN A 86 -10.98 -5.83 -1.01
CA ASN A 86 -11.16 -6.41 -2.33
C ASN A 86 -12.35 -5.75 -3.04
N TYR A 87 -12.27 -5.69 -4.37
CA TYR A 87 -13.38 -5.29 -5.20
C TYR A 87 -14.40 -6.43 -5.12
N SER A 88 -15.52 -6.20 -4.43
CA SER A 88 -16.72 -7.06 -4.37
C SER A 88 -16.76 -8.28 -3.44
N CYS A 89 -15.78 -8.55 -2.58
CA CYS A 89 -15.98 -9.53 -1.50
C CYS A 89 -15.06 -9.35 -0.28
N CYS A 90 -15.52 -9.88 0.85
CA CYS A 90 -14.94 -9.81 2.20
C CYS A 90 -14.96 -8.40 2.82
N SER A 91 -15.18 -8.36 4.13
CA SER A 91 -14.91 -7.17 4.94
C SER A 91 -13.44 -6.76 4.78
N ALA A 92 -13.17 -5.45 4.75
CA ALA A 92 -11.81 -4.94 4.76
C ALA A 92 -11.03 -5.60 5.90
N THR A 93 -9.82 -6.08 5.59
CA THR A 93 -8.97 -6.70 6.60
C THR A 93 -7.93 -5.66 7.01
N GLU A 94 -7.87 -5.39 8.31
CA GLU A 94 -6.89 -4.49 8.92
C GLU A 94 -5.89 -5.32 9.72
N ILE A 95 -4.63 -4.92 9.62
CA ILE A 95 -3.49 -5.26 10.49
C ILE A 95 -2.87 -6.66 10.31
N ALA A 96 -1.61 -6.64 9.86
CA ALA A 96 -0.62 -7.65 10.20
C ALA A 96 0.54 -6.95 10.92
N ASN A 97 0.75 -7.24 12.21
CA ASN A 97 1.98 -6.84 12.89
C ASN A 97 3.10 -7.74 12.37
N VAL A 98 4.01 -7.18 11.57
CA VAL A 98 5.17 -7.92 11.06
C VAL A 98 6.40 -7.39 11.79
N THR A 99 6.97 -8.22 12.66
CA THR A 99 8.31 -7.99 13.18
C THR A 99 9.30 -8.47 12.14
N ILE A 100 10.07 -7.56 11.55
CA ILE A 100 11.23 -7.92 10.74
C ILE A 100 12.43 -7.98 11.69
N THR A 101 12.96 -9.19 11.91
CA THR A 101 14.18 -9.44 12.70
C THR A 101 15.33 -9.82 11.79
#